data_AF-A0A1N6R308-F1
#
_entry.id   AF-A0A1N6R308-F1
#
_cell.length_a   1.000
_cell.length_b   1.000
_cell.length_c   1.000
_cell.angle_alpha   90.00
_cell.angle_beta   90.00
_cell.angle_gamma   90.00
#
_symmetry.space_group_name_H-M   'P 1'
#
loop_
_entity.id
_entity.type
_entity.pdbx_description
1 polymer ?
#
loop_
_entity_poly.entity_id
_entity_poly.type
_entity_poly.pdbx_seq_one_letter_code
_entity_poly.pdbx_strand_id
1 'polypeptide(L)'
;MKTLPHFTLLLTLGISMPASADIYKCEGPDGRKIYSDMPCSADAKPVPKDAFRVNSATLVPDGSAKPAKSTKKKDSSVALEVNREAIRTRYKELKALTRRLVGYDNKALLKRVNGRIDANLRRALTAKSVSKERSNIHHRFDKQVAEAKRHYLTDHPGMAQALVTLEAERDEALYGFSSRSRAR
;
A
#
# COMPACT_ATOMS: atom_id res chain seq x y z
N MET A 1 46.42 -41.25 24.92
CA MET A 1 45.83 -41.05 23.59
C MET A 1 44.46 -41.72 23.60
N LYS A 2 43.37 -40.95 23.52
CA LYS A 2 41.99 -41.46 23.48
C LYS A 2 41.23 -40.67 22.42
N THR A 3 40.88 -41.33 21.32
CA THR A 3 40.03 -40.83 20.24
C THR A 3 38.58 -41.17 20.56
N LEU A 4 37.69 -40.18 20.52
CA LEU A 4 36.24 -40.34 20.69
C LEU A 4 35.51 -39.37 19.72
N PRO A 5 34.25 -39.68 19.34
CA PRO A 5 33.88 -39.87 17.96
C PRO A 5 33.19 -38.65 17.32
N HIS A 6 33.30 -38.60 15.98
CA HIS A 6 32.53 -37.71 15.11
C HIS A 6 31.01 -37.98 15.25
N PHE A 7 30.27 -36.98 15.72
CA PHE A 7 28.82 -36.97 15.73
C PHE A 7 28.34 -36.26 14.45
N THR A 8 27.96 -37.04 13.45
CA THR A 8 27.40 -36.53 12.19
C THR A 8 25.96 -36.09 12.44
N LEU A 9 25.73 -34.79 12.61
CA LEU A 9 24.39 -34.21 12.73
C LEU A 9 23.75 -34.18 11.33
N LEU A 10 22.83 -35.11 11.08
CA LEU A 10 22.02 -35.17 9.85
C LEU A 10 21.04 -33.99 9.83
N LEU A 11 21.30 -32.99 8.99
CA LEU A 11 20.45 -31.84 8.78
C LEU A 11 19.27 -32.22 7.86
N THR A 12 18.12 -32.57 8.44
CA THR A 12 16.89 -32.79 7.67
C THR A 12 16.35 -31.45 7.16
N LEU A 13 16.60 -31.15 5.88
CA LEU A 13 15.91 -30.06 5.18
C LEU A 13 14.43 -30.40 5.05
N GLY A 14 13.60 -29.79 5.89
CA GLY A 14 12.15 -29.75 5.71
C GLY A 14 11.83 -28.92 4.47
N ILE A 15 11.44 -29.59 3.39
CA ILE A 15 10.92 -28.95 2.18
C ILE A 15 9.52 -28.44 2.52
N SER A 16 9.41 -27.15 2.86
CA SER A 16 8.11 -26.49 3.01
C SER A 16 7.49 -26.34 1.62
N MET A 17 6.56 -27.22 1.27
CA MET A 17 5.81 -27.09 0.02
C MET A 17 4.91 -25.86 0.08
N PRO A 18 4.88 -25.01 -0.96
CA PRO A 18 3.98 -23.87 -1.01
C PRO A 18 2.53 -24.38 -1.08
N ALA A 19 1.78 -24.19 0.00
CA ALA A 19 0.35 -24.43 0.02
C ALA A 19 -0.30 -23.51 -1.04
N SER A 20 -0.82 -24.12 -2.10
CA SER A 20 -1.55 -23.42 -3.15
C SER A 20 -2.92 -23.05 -2.60
N ALA A 21 -3.06 -21.85 -2.02
CA ALA A 21 -4.35 -21.36 -1.58
C ALA A 21 -5.26 -21.10 -2.81
N ASP A 22 -6.39 -21.78 -2.86
CA ASP A 22 -7.46 -21.53 -3.81
C ASP A 22 -8.37 -20.43 -3.26
N ILE A 23 -8.79 -19.50 -4.13
CA ILE A 23 -9.64 -18.38 -3.74
C ILE A 23 -11.08 -18.71 -4.16
N TYR A 24 -11.98 -18.75 -3.19
CA TYR A 24 -13.40 -18.98 -3.36
C TYR A 24 -14.16 -17.66 -3.43
N LYS A 25 -15.20 -17.62 -4.27
CA LYS A 25 -16.09 -16.48 -4.38
C LYS A 25 -17.35 -16.73 -3.56
N CYS A 26 -17.62 -15.84 -2.63
CA CYS A 26 -18.68 -15.93 -1.64
C CYS A 26 -19.67 -14.79 -1.79
N GLU A 27 -20.93 -15.04 -1.47
CA GLU A 27 -21.93 -13.99 -1.33
C GLU A 27 -22.07 -13.66 0.15
N GLY A 28 -21.74 -12.42 0.50
CA GLY A 28 -21.93 -11.88 1.85
C GLY A 28 -23.41 -11.66 2.16
N PRO A 29 -23.75 -11.44 3.45
CA PRO A 29 -25.13 -11.29 3.91
C PRO A 29 -25.88 -10.12 3.26
N ASP A 30 -25.15 -9.11 2.76
CA ASP A 30 -25.70 -7.95 2.06
C ASP A 30 -25.75 -8.13 0.52
N GLY A 31 -25.57 -9.36 0.01
CA GLY A 31 -25.48 -9.67 -1.43
C GLY A 31 -24.17 -9.23 -2.09
N ARG A 32 -23.17 -8.79 -1.32
CA ARG A 32 -21.86 -8.38 -1.84
C ARG A 32 -20.96 -9.59 -2.08
N LYS A 33 -20.23 -9.59 -3.19
CA LYS A 33 -19.24 -10.64 -3.49
C LYS A 33 -17.96 -10.45 -2.65
N ILE A 34 -17.63 -11.44 -1.84
CA ILE A 34 -16.45 -11.50 -0.98
C ILE A 34 -15.56 -12.64 -1.49
N TYR A 35 -14.24 -12.49 -1.42
CA TYR A 35 -13.31 -13.56 -1.80
C TYR A 35 -12.61 -14.08 -0.54
N SER A 36 -12.62 -15.39 -0.36
CA SER A 36 -12.03 -16.06 0.82
C SER A 36 -11.13 -17.20 0.38
N ASP A 37 -10.11 -17.46 1.17
CA ASP A 37 -9.21 -18.61 1.11
C ASP A 37 -9.85 -19.91 1.66
N MET A 38 -11.07 -19.84 2.19
CA MET A 38 -11.87 -20.98 2.65
C MET A 38 -13.24 -21.01 1.96
N PRO A 39 -13.82 -22.19 1.71
CA PRO A 39 -15.15 -22.30 1.10
C PRO A 39 -16.23 -21.81 2.07
N CYS A 40 -17.05 -20.85 1.62
CA CYS A 40 -18.15 -20.29 2.40
C CYS A 40 -19.44 -21.14 2.38
N SER A 41 -19.58 -22.07 1.43
CA SER A 41 -20.70 -23.00 1.34
C SER A 41 -20.30 -24.25 0.54
N ALA A 42 -21.12 -25.30 0.61
CA ALA A 42 -20.90 -26.53 -0.14
C ALA A 42 -20.91 -26.32 -1.67
N ASP A 43 -21.56 -25.25 -2.15
CA ASP A 43 -21.65 -24.89 -3.56
C ASP A 43 -20.60 -23.84 -4.00
N ALA A 44 -19.65 -23.50 -3.11
CA ALA A 44 -18.63 -22.52 -3.38
C ALA A 44 -17.71 -23.01 -4.51
N LYS A 45 -17.79 -22.34 -5.66
CA LYS A 45 -16.94 -22.67 -6.81
C LYS A 45 -15.55 -22.04 -6.65
N PRO A 46 -14.45 -22.82 -6.76
CA PRO A 46 -13.11 -22.27 -6.76
C PRO A 46 -12.95 -21.35 -7.97
N VAL A 47 -12.37 -20.16 -7.76
CA VAL A 47 -12.07 -19.25 -8.86
C VAL A 47 -10.73 -19.66 -9.46
N PRO A 48 -10.67 -20.04 -10.76
CA PRO A 48 -9.41 -20.36 -11.40
C PRO A 48 -8.47 -19.15 -11.29
N LYS A 49 -7.20 -19.37 -10.91
CA LYS A 49 -6.19 -18.30 -10.78
C LYS A 49 -6.06 -17.46 -12.06
N ASP A 50 -6.38 -18.05 -13.21
CA ASP A 50 -6.36 -17.40 -14.52
C ASP A 50 -7.49 -16.38 -14.73
N ALA A 51 -8.57 -16.44 -13.94
CA ALA A 51 -9.67 -15.48 -14.00
C ALA A 51 -9.30 -14.09 -13.44
N PHE A 52 -8.17 -13.98 -12.73
CA PHE A 52 -7.63 -12.71 -12.23
C PHE A 52 -6.59 -12.08 -13.17
N ARG A 53 -6.42 -12.61 -14.39
CA ARG A 53 -5.68 -11.89 -15.43
C ARG A 53 -6.44 -10.65 -15.85
N VAL A 54 -5.94 -9.50 -15.41
CA VAL A 54 -6.30 -8.19 -15.96
C VAL A 54 -5.96 -8.23 -17.46
N ASN A 55 -6.98 -8.31 -18.31
CA ASN A 55 -6.94 -8.49 -19.77
C ASN A 55 -6.82 -9.93 -20.29
N SER A 56 -7.87 -10.74 -20.15
CA SER A 56 -8.09 -11.85 -21.07
C SER A 56 -9.55 -11.81 -21.53
N ALA A 57 -9.73 -11.22 -22.72
CA ALA A 57 -10.97 -11.24 -23.45
C ALA A 57 -11.39 -12.70 -23.67
N THR A 58 -12.56 -13.07 -23.16
CA THR A 58 -13.19 -14.34 -23.48
C THR A 58 -13.58 -14.32 -24.95
N LEU A 59 -12.81 -15.01 -25.78
CA LEU A 59 -13.23 -15.41 -27.13
C LEU A 59 -14.34 -16.45 -26.96
N VAL A 60 -15.58 -16.00 -27.06
CA VAL A 60 -16.72 -16.88 -27.35
C VAL A 60 -16.67 -17.18 -28.86
N PRO A 61 -16.72 -18.45 -29.30
CA PRO A 61 -16.77 -18.75 -30.72
C PRO A 61 -18.21 -18.59 -31.24
N ASP A 62 -18.26 -17.94 -32.40
CA ASP A 62 -19.27 -17.98 -33.45
C ASP A 62 -20.57 -17.18 -33.34
N GLY A 63 -20.86 -16.46 -34.44
CA GLY A 63 -22.18 -15.93 -34.76
C GLY A 63 -22.31 -14.40 -34.76
N SER A 64 -21.90 -13.77 -35.87
CA SER A 64 -22.54 -12.55 -36.41
C SER A 64 -22.66 -11.32 -35.50
N ALA A 65 -21.60 -10.52 -35.35
CA ALA A 65 -21.72 -9.14 -34.88
C ALA A 65 -20.99 -8.17 -35.81
N LYS A 66 -21.78 -7.28 -36.42
CA LYS A 66 -21.33 -6.11 -37.21
C LYS A 66 -20.23 -5.35 -36.46
N PRO A 67 -19.23 -4.76 -37.14
CA PRO A 67 -18.20 -3.97 -36.48
C PRO A 67 -18.86 -2.76 -35.80
N ALA A 68 -19.03 -2.85 -34.49
CA ALA A 68 -19.43 -1.74 -33.67
C ALA A 68 -18.33 -0.67 -33.80
N LYS A 69 -18.69 0.47 -34.38
CA LYS A 69 -17.84 1.67 -34.39
C LYS A 69 -17.29 1.85 -32.98
N SER A 70 -15.97 1.70 -32.87
CA SER A 70 -15.16 2.12 -31.74
C SER A 70 -15.44 3.61 -31.52
N THR A 71 -16.44 3.90 -30.69
CA THR A 71 -16.53 5.19 -30.03
C THR A 71 -15.32 5.23 -29.12
N LYS A 72 -14.27 5.92 -29.59
CA LYS A 72 -13.22 6.43 -28.71
C LYS A 72 -13.94 7.14 -27.58
N LYS A 73 -14.14 6.46 -26.45
CA LYS A 73 -14.48 7.10 -25.18
C LYS A 73 -13.36 8.09 -24.98
N LYS A 74 -13.68 9.36 -25.23
CA LYS A 74 -12.88 10.48 -24.83
C LYS A 74 -12.82 10.34 -23.32
N ASP A 75 -11.75 9.72 -22.82
CA ASP A 75 -11.46 9.65 -21.40
C ASP A 75 -11.31 11.10 -20.94
N SER A 76 -12.45 11.68 -20.56
CA SER A 76 -12.52 12.93 -19.83
C SER A 76 -11.61 12.70 -18.64
N SER A 77 -10.42 13.30 -18.70
CA SER A 77 -9.47 13.29 -17.60
C SER A 77 -10.06 14.10 -16.47
N VAL A 78 -11.02 13.53 -15.75
CA VAL A 78 -11.54 14.11 -14.52
C VAL A 78 -10.37 14.06 -13.56
N ALA A 79 -9.73 15.21 -13.36
CA ALA A 79 -8.76 15.38 -12.31
C ALA A 79 -9.47 14.97 -11.01
N LEU A 80 -8.93 13.98 -10.31
CA LEU A 80 -9.52 13.54 -9.05
C LEU A 80 -9.42 14.71 -8.06
N GLU A 81 -10.56 15.09 -7.48
CA GLU A 81 -10.63 16.18 -6.52
C GLU A 81 -9.84 15.85 -5.25
N VAL A 82 -9.24 16.88 -4.67
CA VAL A 82 -8.44 16.76 -3.44
C VAL A 82 -9.37 16.74 -2.24
N ASN A 83 -9.44 15.60 -1.54
CA ASN A 83 -10.17 15.51 -0.27
C ASN A 83 -9.34 16.14 0.86
N ARG A 84 -9.60 17.43 1.15
CA ARG A 84 -8.87 18.18 2.19
C ARG A 84 -9.07 17.64 3.60
N GLU A 85 -10.23 17.04 3.89
CA GLU A 85 -10.50 16.50 5.22
C GLU A 85 -9.72 15.21 5.48
N ALA A 86 -9.58 14.36 4.45
CA ALA A 86 -8.72 13.20 4.51
C ALA A 86 -7.25 13.61 4.75
N ILE A 87 -6.77 14.70 4.12
CA ILE A 87 -5.44 15.24 4.38
C ILE A 87 -5.30 15.66 5.85
N ARG A 88 -6.23 16.46 6.39
CA ARG A 88 -6.17 16.91 7.78
C ARG A 88 -6.16 15.74 8.78
N THR A 89 -7.06 14.78 8.59
CA THR A 89 -7.16 13.59 9.44
C THR A 89 -5.84 12.83 9.43
N ARG A 90 -5.26 12.59 8.25
CA ARG A 90 -3.98 11.88 8.14
C ARG A 90 -2.82 12.59 8.85
N TYR A 91 -2.73 13.92 8.71
CA TYR A 91 -1.69 14.70 9.41
C TYR A 91 -1.92 14.75 10.93
N LYS A 92 -3.17 14.76 11.39
CA LYS A 92 -3.51 14.63 12.81
C LYS A 92 -3.06 13.29 13.38
N GLU A 93 -3.32 12.19 12.67
CA GLU A 93 -2.87 10.84 13.03
C GLU A 93 -1.34 10.74 13.07
N LEU A 94 -0.66 11.29 12.05
CA LEU A 94 0.80 11.34 12.00
C LEU A 94 1.37 12.09 13.20
N LYS A 95 0.80 13.25 13.57
CA LYS A 95 1.23 14.03 14.75
C LYS A 95 1.03 13.27 16.06
N ALA A 96 -0.06 12.52 16.18
CA ALA A 96 -0.33 11.67 17.34
C ALA A 96 0.64 10.47 17.40
N LEU A 97 0.99 9.88 16.26
CA LEU A 97 1.96 8.80 16.18
C LEU A 97 3.38 9.28 16.52
N THR A 98 3.84 10.39 15.93
CA THR A 98 5.17 10.92 16.20
C THR A 98 5.36 11.37 17.65
N ARG A 99 4.31 11.92 18.29
CA ARG A 99 4.34 12.21 19.73
C ARG A 99 4.57 10.95 20.56
N ARG A 100 3.91 9.84 20.21
CA ARG A 100 4.09 8.54 20.90
C ARG A 100 5.50 7.98 20.69
N LEU A 101 6.03 8.07 19.48
CA LEU A 101 7.36 7.56 19.13
C LEU A 101 8.51 8.39 19.73
N VAL A 102 8.40 9.71 19.69
CA VAL A 102 9.46 10.60 20.21
C VAL A 102 9.45 10.68 21.74
N GLY A 103 8.28 10.50 22.35
CA GLY A 103 8.09 10.72 23.78
C GLY A 103 8.02 12.20 24.16
N TYR A 104 7.64 12.48 25.41
CA TYR A 104 7.53 13.85 25.93
C TYR A 104 8.86 14.42 26.43
N ASP A 105 9.83 13.56 26.71
CA ASP A 105 11.13 13.97 27.27
C ASP A 105 12.00 14.67 26.22
N ASN A 106 11.86 14.29 24.95
CA ASN A 106 12.61 14.91 23.85
C ASN A 106 11.84 16.09 23.21
N LYS A 107 11.56 17.14 23.99
CA LYS A 107 10.78 18.32 23.57
C LYS A 107 11.34 19.01 22.33
N ALA A 108 12.67 19.10 22.22
CA ALA A 108 13.33 19.76 21.10
C ALA A 108 13.10 19.01 19.78
N LEU A 109 13.27 17.68 19.79
CA LEU A 109 12.97 16.86 18.62
C LEU A 109 11.48 16.88 18.28
N LEU A 110 10.61 16.75 19.28
CA LEU A 110 9.16 16.77 19.06
C LEU A 110 8.70 18.09 18.41
N LYS A 111 9.24 19.23 18.88
CA LYS A 111 8.99 20.55 18.26
C LYS A 111 9.44 20.58 16.80
N ARG A 112 10.63 20.07 16.49
CA ARG A 112 11.17 20.00 15.12
C ARG A 112 10.32 19.13 14.21
N VAL A 113 9.98 17.92 14.66
CA VAL A 113 9.15 16.96 13.91
C VAL A 113 7.75 17.54 13.66
N ASN A 114 7.12 18.13 14.67
CA ASN A 114 5.81 18.79 14.52
C ASN A 114 5.87 19.97 13.54
N GLY A 115 6.93 20.78 13.59
CA GLY A 115 7.12 21.86 12.61
C GLY A 115 7.19 21.36 11.17
N ARG A 116 7.87 20.22 10.93
CA ARG A 116 7.90 19.57 9.61
C ARG A 116 6.53 19.04 9.19
N ILE A 117 5.81 18.38 10.10
CA ILE A 117 4.43 17.90 9.86
C ILE A 117 3.52 19.07 9.47
N ASP A 118 3.56 20.18 10.21
CA ASP A 118 2.70 21.35 9.95
C ASP A 118 3.06 22.04 8.61
N ALA A 119 4.35 22.09 8.25
CA ALA A 119 4.80 22.58 6.95
C ALA A 119 4.31 21.69 5.78
N ASN A 120 4.45 20.37 5.94
CA ASN A 120 3.99 19.40 4.95
C ASN A 120 2.46 19.45 4.78
N LEU A 121 1.70 19.57 5.87
CA LEU A 121 0.24 19.74 5.85
C LEU A 121 -0.17 20.98 5.03
N ARG A 122 0.43 22.14 5.33
CA ARG A 122 0.13 23.38 4.59
C ARG A 122 0.39 23.21 3.10
N ARG A 123 1.50 22.56 2.73
CA ARG A 123 1.82 22.25 1.34
C ARG A 123 0.78 21.32 0.72
N ALA A 124 0.45 20.21 1.38
CA ALA A 124 -0.56 19.26 0.89
C ALA A 124 -1.93 19.92 0.64
N LEU A 125 -2.34 20.86 1.48
CA LEU A 125 -3.60 21.59 1.34
C LEU A 125 -3.64 22.57 0.16
N THR A 126 -2.49 22.91 -0.46
CA THR A 126 -2.47 23.73 -1.69
C THR A 126 -2.64 22.91 -2.97
N ALA A 127 -2.67 21.57 -2.86
CA ALA A 127 -2.89 20.69 -3.99
C ALA A 127 -4.21 21.03 -4.70
N LYS A 128 -4.16 21.06 -6.04
CA LYS A 128 -5.33 21.32 -6.90
C LYS A 128 -5.96 20.03 -7.43
N SER A 129 -5.18 18.96 -7.48
CA SER A 129 -5.57 17.67 -8.08
C SER A 129 -4.78 16.54 -7.44
N VAL A 130 -5.32 15.33 -7.55
CA VAL A 130 -4.62 14.10 -7.16
C VAL A 130 -4.21 13.30 -8.40
N SER A 131 -3.03 12.68 -8.34
CA SER A 131 -2.53 11.77 -9.37
C SER A 131 -3.53 10.65 -9.66
N LYS A 132 -3.69 10.31 -10.95
CA LYS A 132 -4.50 9.17 -11.39
C LYS A 132 -3.96 7.83 -10.85
N GLU A 133 -2.67 7.77 -10.54
CA GLU A 133 -2.00 6.59 -9.98
C GLU A 133 -2.10 6.52 -8.45
N ARG A 134 -3.01 7.29 -7.83
CA ARG A 134 -3.19 7.37 -6.37
C ARG A 134 -3.10 6.01 -5.67
N SER A 135 -3.78 4.99 -6.18
CA SER A 135 -3.81 3.66 -5.56
C SER A 135 -2.41 3.01 -5.56
N ASN A 136 -1.70 3.04 -6.68
CA ASN A 136 -0.32 2.52 -6.78
C ASN A 136 0.64 3.29 -5.87
N ILE A 137 0.48 4.61 -5.79
CA ILE A 137 1.27 5.46 -4.91
C ILE A 137 1.04 5.06 -3.44
N HIS A 138 -0.21 4.93 -2.98
CA HIS A 138 -0.49 4.50 -1.61
C HIS A 138 0.13 3.13 -1.32
N HIS A 139 -0.08 2.14 -2.19
CA HIS A 139 0.47 0.79 -2.00
C HIS A 139 2.00 0.79 -1.88
N ARG A 140 2.69 1.57 -2.73
CA ARG A 140 4.15 1.72 -2.65
C ARG A 140 4.59 2.30 -1.32
N PHE A 141 3.95 3.38 -0.87
CA PHE A 141 4.32 4.04 0.39
C PHE A 141 3.91 3.24 1.62
N ASP A 142 2.85 2.44 1.56
CA ASP A 142 2.47 1.53 2.65
C ASP A 142 3.55 0.46 2.86
N LYS A 143 4.13 -0.07 1.78
CA LYS A 143 5.29 -0.98 1.84
C LYS A 143 6.51 -0.30 2.47
N GLN A 144 6.83 0.93 2.05
CA GLN A 144 7.96 1.69 2.61
C GLN A 144 7.76 2.04 4.07
N VAL A 145 6.54 2.37 4.50
CA VAL A 145 6.19 2.59 5.91
C VAL A 145 6.39 1.31 6.71
N ALA A 146 5.95 0.16 6.20
CA ALA A 146 6.16 -1.12 6.85
C ALA A 146 7.66 -1.47 6.97
N GLU A 147 8.44 -1.18 5.93
CA GLU A 147 9.89 -1.37 5.94
C GLU A 147 10.60 -0.45 6.93
N ALA A 148 10.27 0.84 6.94
CA ALA A 148 10.81 1.79 7.92
C ALA A 148 10.48 1.37 9.35
N LYS A 149 9.26 0.90 9.62
CA LYS A 149 8.90 0.38 10.94
C LYS A 149 9.77 -0.81 11.37
N ARG A 150 10.09 -1.73 10.44
CA ARG A 150 10.99 -2.86 10.70
C ARG A 150 12.42 -2.40 10.93
N HIS A 151 12.90 -1.44 10.13
CA HIS A 151 14.27 -0.94 10.22
C HIS A 151 14.53 -0.18 11.54
N TYR A 152 13.57 0.63 11.98
CA TYR A 152 13.69 1.49 13.16
C TYR A 152 13.00 0.91 14.41
N LEU A 153 12.85 -0.41 14.53
CA LEU A 153 12.10 -1.05 15.63
C LEU A 153 12.54 -0.56 17.03
N THR A 154 13.84 -0.36 17.23
CA THR A 154 14.44 0.09 18.49
C THR A 154 14.75 1.58 18.54
N ASP A 155 14.68 2.28 17.41
CA ASP A 155 14.95 3.72 17.30
C ASP A 155 13.66 4.48 16.98
N HIS A 156 12.79 4.63 17.98
CA HIS A 156 11.52 5.33 17.82
C HIS A 156 11.68 6.80 17.34
N PRO A 157 12.67 7.58 17.82
CA PRO A 157 12.98 8.90 17.27
C PRO A 157 13.30 8.86 15.76
N GLY A 158 14.16 7.94 15.32
CA GLY A 158 14.48 7.73 13.91
C GLY A 158 13.24 7.31 13.11
N MET A 159 12.43 6.40 13.64
CA MET A 159 11.16 5.98 13.02
C MET A 159 10.24 7.18 12.79
N ALA A 160 10.08 8.05 13.79
CA ALA A 160 9.22 9.23 13.67
C ALA A 160 9.69 10.17 12.53
N GLN A 161 11.00 10.38 12.41
CA GLN A 161 11.57 11.20 11.34
C GLN A 161 11.41 10.56 9.96
N ALA A 162 11.60 9.24 9.87
CA ALA A 162 11.42 8.48 8.63
C ALA A 162 9.96 8.53 8.15
N LEU A 163 8.99 8.32 9.05
CA LEU A 163 7.56 8.39 8.72
C LEU A 163 7.13 9.77 8.21
N VAL A 164 7.63 10.85 8.82
CA VAL A 164 7.34 12.22 8.34
C VAL A 164 7.97 12.49 6.97
N THR A 165 9.12 11.89 6.69
CA THR A 165 9.79 12.02 5.39
C THR A 165 9.03 11.26 4.30
N LEU A 166 8.66 10.00 4.56
CA LEU A 166 7.83 9.20 3.66
C LEU A 166 6.48 9.85 3.38
N GLU A 167 5.85 10.47 4.38
CA GLU A 167 4.61 11.22 4.17
C GLU A 167 4.80 12.40 3.21
N ALA A 168 5.91 13.12 3.34
CA ALA A 168 6.23 14.26 2.48
C ALA A 168 6.47 13.84 1.02
N GLU A 169 7.18 12.72 0.82
CA GLU A 169 7.46 12.13 -0.49
C GLU A 169 6.20 11.56 -1.15
N ARG A 170 5.32 10.96 -0.34
CA ARG A 170 4.03 10.48 -0.80
C ARG A 170 3.15 11.61 -1.27
N ASP A 171 3.11 12.71 -0.54
CA ASP A 171 2.37 13.90 -0.96
C ASP A 171 2.97 14.55 -2.21
N GLU A 172 4.31 14.51 -2.37
CA GLU A 172 4.97 14.92 -3.61
C GLU A 172 4.50 14.07 -4.80
N ALA A 173 4.47 12.75 -4.65
CA ALA A 173 3.99 11.83 -5.67
C ALA A 173 2.47 11.98 -5.95
N LEU A 174 1.66 12.18 -4.91
CA LEU A 174 0.21 12.29 -5.02
C LEU A 174 -0.23 13.59 -5.67
N TYR A 175 0.41 14.70 -5.33
CA TYR A 175 -0.05 16.04 -5.69
C TYR A 175 0.85 16.74 -6.72
N GLY A 176 1.96 16.11 -7.12
CA GLY A 176 2.85 16.63 -8.16
C GLY A 176 3.61 17.87 -7.74
N PHE A 177 3.97 18.00 -6.45
CA PHE A 177 4.79 19.10 -5.97
C PHE A 177 6.20 18.99 -6.56
N SER A 178 6.45 19.60 -7.71
CA SER A 178 7.75 19.51 -8.38
C SER A 178 8.87 19.93 -7.41
N SER A 179 9.83 19.03 -7.15
CA SER A 179 11.04 19.24 -6.34
C SER A 179 12.02 20.29 -6.90
N ARG A 180 11.62 21.03 -7.95
CA ARG A 180 12.40 22.07 -8.64
C ARG A 180 12.84 23.26 -7.76
N SER A 181 12.52 23.29 -6.47
CA SER A 181 12.97 24.34 -5.54
C SER A 181 14.16 23.97 -4.64
N ARG A 182 14.76 22.77 -4.74
CA ARG A 182 15.95 22.39 -3.95
C ARG A 182 17.31 22.72 -4.60
N ALA A 183 17.33 23.47 -5.71
CA ALA A 183 18.56 23.79 -6.45
C ALA A 183 18.85 25.30 -6.55
N ARG A 184 18.48 26.10 -5.54
CA ARG A 184 18.93 27.51 -5.43
C ARG A 184 19.37 27.82 -4.02
#